data_AF-A0A2E7Z5K0-F1
#
_entry.id   AF-A0A2E7Z5K0-F1
#
_cell.length_a   1.000
_cell.length_b   1.000
_cell.length_c   1.000
_cell.angle_alpha   90.00
_cell.angle_beta   90.00
_cell.angle_gamma   90.00
#
_symmetry.space_group_name_H-M   'P 1'
#
loop_
_entity.id
_entity.type
_entity.pdbx_description
1 polymer ?
#
loop_
_entity_poly.entity_id
_entity_poly.type
_entity_poly.pdbx_seq_one_letter_code
_entity_poly.pdbx_strand_id
1 'polypeptide(L)'
;MSTKALTKIIDKFLSEVDITEHLWITMPDLCRLAAKIWLPVSAAQQPVPTILEYIPYRKADGTANRDQVIARGKWETRTESNLAVSCLHQCFFVEAKLTAYENDIEAFSRSWATEIPRDGF
;
A
#
# COMPACT_ATOMS: atom_id res chain seq x y z
N MET A 1 8.48 -27.43 4.76
CA MET A 1 7.06 -27.20 5.09
C MET A 1 6.92 -25.75 5.51
N SER A 2 6.40 -24.87 4.65
CA SER A 2 6.21 -23.47 4.99
C SER A 2 4.90 -23.33 5.78
N THR A 3 5.00 -22.92 7.03
CA THR A 3 3.85 -22.68 7.90
C THR A 3 3.07 -21.50 7.32
N LYS A 4 1.85 -21.74 6.86
CA LYS A 4 0.94 -20.69 6.41
C LYS A 4 0.62 -19.82 7.63
N ALA A 5 1.24 -18.64 7.72
CA ALA A 5 0.97 -17.70 8.80
C ALA A 5 -0.53 -17.35 8.79
N LEU A 6 -1.17 -17.42 9.96
CA LEU A 6 -2.56 -16.99 10.12
C LEU A 6 -2.62 -15.48 9.88
N THR A 7 -3.30 -15.08 8.81
CA THR A 7 -3.57 -13.69 8.45
C THR A 7 -4.28 -12.99 9.61
N LYS A 8 -3.64 -11.98 10.19
CA LYS A 8 -4.25 -11.05 11.13
C LYS A 8 -4.26 -9.68 10.47
N ILE A 9 -5.43 -9.27 9.98
CA ILE A 9 -5.63 -7.88 9.56
C ILE A 9 -5.50 -7.01 10.79
N ILE A 10 -4.54 -6.09 10.78
CA ILE A 10 -4.33 -5.11 11.84
C ILE A 10 -5.01 -3.82 11.40
N ASP A 11 -6.16 -3.54 11.98
CA ASP A 11 -6.92 -2.29 11.78
C ASP A 11 -6.49 -1.18 12.76
N LYS A 12 -5.71 -1.54 13.78
CA LYS A 12 -5.15 -0.63 14.77
C LYS A 12 -3.64 -0.74 14.80
N PHE A 13 -2.97 0.36 14.49
CA PHE A 13 -1.52 0.43 14.63
C PHE A 13 -1.09 0.00 16.04
N LEU A 14 -0.02 -0.80 16.11
CA LEU A 14 0.51 -1.34 17.37
C LEU A 14 1.13 -0.24 18.26
N SER A 15 1.36 0.94 17.69
CA SER A 15 1.88 2.11 18.37
C SER A 15 1.00 3.30 18.02
N GLU A 16 1.00 4.31 18.88
CA GLU A 16 0.43 5.60 18.55
C GLU A 16 1.24 6.21 17.39
N VAL A 17 0.53 6.76 16.40
CA VAL A 17 1.09 7.26 15.14
C VAL A 17 0.66 8.71 14.96
N ASP A 18 1.64 9.57 14.76
CA ASP A 18 1.41 10.93 14.28
C ASP A 18 1.32 10.92 12.75
N ILE A 19 0.26 11.53 12.22
CA ILE A 19 0.00 11.60 10.79
C ILE A 19 0.24 13.03 10.30
N THR A 20 1.28 13.20 9.47
CA THR A 20 1.50 14.43 8.72
C THR A 20 0.85 14.29 7.35
N GLU A 21 -0.35 14.84 7.19
CA GLU A 21 -1.12 14.76 5.95
C GLU A 21 -0.39 15.38 4.75
N HIS A 22 0.37 16.46 4.96
CA HIS A 22 1.09 17.14 3.90
C HIS A 22 2.45 17.67 4.33
N LEU A 23 3.49 17.05 3.78
CA LEU A 23 4.87 17.50 3.86
C LEU A 23 5.39 17.79 2.45
N TRP A 24 6.13 18.90 2.29
CA TRP A 24 6.90 19.16 1.08
C TRP A 24 8.32 18.61 1.22
N ILE A 25 8.75 17.79 0.26
CA ILE A 25 10.14 17.38 0.11
C ILE A 25 10.72 18.20 -1.04
N THR A 26 11.67 19.08 -0.73
CA THR A 26 12.36 19.88 -1.74
C THR A 26 13.52 19.07 -2.31
N MET A 27 13.49 18.86 -3.62
CA MET A 27 14.49 18.11 -4.37
C MET A 27 15.67 19.01 -4.74
N PRO A 28 16.83 18.46 -5.14
CA PRO A 28 18.00 19.25 -5.53
C PRO A 28 17.76 20.27 -6.65
N ASP A 29 16.79 20.00 -7.54
CA ASP A 29 16.37 20.89 -8.63
C ASP A 29 15.29 21.91 -8.21
N LEU A 30 15.00 22.00 -6.91
CA LEU A 30 13.96 22.82 -6.28
C LEU A 30 12.52 22.39 -6.61
N CYS A 31 12.33 21.29 -7.33
CA CYS A 31 11.01 20.65 -7.43
C CYS A 31 10.55 20.23 -6.03
N ARG A 32 9.23 20.31 -5.77
CA ARG A 32 8.65 19.93 -4.48
C ARG A 32 7.74 18.74 -4.65
N LEU A 33 8.10 17.63 -4.00
CA LEU A 33 7.25 16.45 -3.90
C LEU A 33 6.32 16.60 -2.69
N ALA A 34 5.05 16.27 -2.87
CA ALA A 34 4.12 16.16 -1.75
C ALA A 34 4.21 14.76 -1.14
N ALA A 35 4.38 14.66 0.17
CA ALA A 35 4.41 13.42 0.92
C ALA A 35 3.39 13.41 2.06
N LYS A 36 2.91 12.22 2.43
CA LYS A 36 2.17 11.95 3.68
C LYS A 36 3.06 11.03 4.52
N ILE A 37 3.15 11.31 5.81
CA ILE A 37 3.96 10.52 6.74
C ILE A 37 3.07 9.99 7.85
N TRP A 38 3.20 8.70 8.12
CA TRP A 38 2.71 8.04 9.32
C TRP A 38 3.94 7.68 10.15
N LEU A 39 4.17 8.38 11.25
CA LEU A 39 5.36 8.21 12.09
C LEU A 39 4.96 7.74 13.48
N PRO A 40 5.48 6.61 14.00
CA PRO A 40 5.28 6.25 15.40
C PRO A 40 5.81 7.35 16.32
N VAL A 41 5.04 7.74 17.35
CA VAL A 41 5.43 8.80 18.28
C VAL A 41 6.78 8.51 18.97
N SER A 42 7.12 7.23 19.17
CA SER A 42 8.38 6.77 19.75
C SER A 42 9.59 6.87 18.80
N ALA A 43 9.41 7.17 17.52
CA ALA A 43 10.46 7.10 16.51
C ALA A 43 11.62 8.06 16.76
N ALA A 44 11.39 9.15 17.51
CA ALA A 44 12.43 10.09 17.90
C ALA A 44 13.48 9.48 18.85
N GLN A 45 13.08 8.54 19.72
CA GLN A 45 13.99 7.85 20.65
C GLN A 45 14.36 6.45 20.17
N GLN A 46 13.48 5.80 19.41
CA GLN A 46 13.65 4.44 18.89
C GLN A 46 13.38 4.44 17.38
N PRO A 47 14.39 4.76 16.55
CA PRO A 47 14.23 4.80 15.11
C PRO A 47 13.72 3.46 14.56
N VAL A 48 12.73 3.54 13.67
CA VAL A 48 12.14 2.37 13.02
C VAL A 48 12.48 2.36 11.52
N PRO A 49 12.50 1.19 10.88
CA PRO A 49 12.59 1.11 9.44
C PRO A 49 11.43 1.85 8.76
N THR A 50 11.69 2.45 7.60
CA THR A 50 10.67 3.17 6.82
C THR A 50 10.27 2.38 5.57
N ILE A 51 8.99 2.41 5.20
CA ILE A 51 8.49 2.03 3.87
C ILE A 51 8.26 3.32 3.10
N LEU A 52 8.78 3.41 1.88
CA LEU A 52 8.53 4.53 0.98
C LEU A 52 7.74 4.03 -0.24
N GLU A 53 6.54 4.59 -0.41
CA GLU A 53 5.74 4.37 -1.60
C GLU A 53 5.76 5.64 -2.46
N TYR A 54 6.15 5.50 -3.73
CA TYR A 54 6.17 6.59 -4.70
C TYR A 54 5.06 6.35 -5.73
N ILE A 55 3.98 7.12 -5.64
CA ILE A 55 2.80 6.98 -6.50
C ILE A 55 2.75 8.14 -7.48
N PRO A 56 2.76 7.90 -8.81
CA PRO A 56 2.75 8.97 -9.81
C PRO A 56 1.39 9.64 -10.01
N TYR A 57 0.32 9.06 -9.43
CA TYR A 57 -1.06 9.46 -9.73
C TYR A 57 -1.67 10.32 -8.62
N ARG A 58 -1.90 9.76 -7.42
CA ARG A 58 -2.54 10.46 -6.29
C ARG A 58 -1.96 10.01 -4.96
N LYS A 59 -1.75 10.98 -4.06
CA LYS A 59 -1.18 10.79 -2.72
C LYS A 59 -2.24 10.49 -1.65
N ALA A 60 -3.42 11.07 -1.80
CA ALA A 60 -4.42 11.15 -0.73
C ALA A 60 -5.36 9.93 -0.70
N ASP A 61 -5.53 9.28 -1.84
CA ASP A 61 -6.41 8.15 -2.08
C ASP A 61 -5.72 7.16 -3.03
N GLY A 62 -6.10 5.89 -2.91
CA GLY A 62 -5.81 4.91 -3.95
C GLY A 62 -6.54 5.28 -5.25
N THR A 63 -6.48 4.41 -6.24
CA THR A 63 -7.32 4.50 -7.44
C THR A 63 -8.78 4.74 -7.04
N ALA A 64 -9.39 5.86 -7.42
CA ALA A 64 -10.81 6.06 -7.18
C ALA A 64 -11.58 4.97 -7.94
N ASN A 65 -12.71 4.49 -7.41
CA ASN A 65 -13.47 3.34 -7.96
C ASN A 65 -13.84 3.42 -9.46
N ARG A 66 -13.56 4.54 -10.15
CA ARG A 66 -13.81 4.75 -11.58
C ARG A 66 -12.56 5.05 -12.42
N ASP A 67 -11.38 5.15 -11.83
CA ASP A 67 -10.14 5.43 -12.58
C ASP A 67 -9.65 4.22 -13.39
N GLN A 68 -10.18 3.01 -13.13
CA GLN A 68 -9.80 1.75 -13.79
C GLN A 68 -11.02 0.98 -14.30
N VAL A 69 -12.00 1.71 -14.86
CA VAL A 69 -13.19 1.10 -15.47
C VAL A 69 -13.11 1.21 -16.99
N ILE A 70 -13.22 0.07 -17.69
CA ILE A 70 -13.33 0.03 -19.14
C ILE A 70 -14.76 -0.42 -19.48
N ALA A 71 -15.50 0.41 -20.21
CA ALA A 71 -16.90 0.15 -20.54
C ALA A 71 -17.23 0.42 -22.01
N ARG A 72 -18.19 -0.34 -22.55
CA ARG A 72 -18.78 -0.14 -23.88
C ARG A 72 -20.26 -0.51 -23.86
N GLY A 73 -21.13 0.50 -23.91
CA GLY A 73 -22.58 0.28 -23.84
C GLY A 73 -22.98 -0.27 -22.48
N LYS A 74 -23.59 -1.47 -22.47
CA LYS A 74 -23.98 -2.17 -21.22
C LYS A 74 -22.87 -3.01 -20.61
N TRP A 75 -21.73 -3.17 -21.29
CA TRP A 75 -20.61 -3.96 -20.81
C TRP A 75 -19.63 -3.07 -20.04
N GLU A 76 -19.22 -3.51 -18.86
CA GLU A 76 -18.25 -2.87 -17.99
C GLU A 76 -17.27 -3.91 -17.41
N THR A 77 -15.99 -3.54 -17.32
CA THR A 77 -14.98 -4.26 -16.54
C THR A 77 -14.33 -3.35 -15.51
N ARG A 78 -14.06 -3.89 -14.32
CA ARG A 78 -13.36 -3.20 -13.24
C ARG A 78 -12.43 -4.16 -12.49
N THR A 79 -11.34 -3.63 -11.94
CA THR A 79 -10.45 -4.36 -11.04
C THR A 79 -10.38 -3.66 -9.69
N GLU A 80 -10.38 -4.45 -8.62
CA GLU A 80 -10.11 -4.01 -7.27
C GLU A 80 -8.81 -4.65 -6.80
N SER A 81 -7.88 -3.83 -6.31
CA SER A 81 -6.62 -4.27 -5.72
C SER A 81 -6.54 -3.82 -4.28
N ASN A 82 -6.28 -4.74 -3.36
CA ASN A 82 -5.88 -4.41 -1.99
C ASN A 82 -4.45 -4.90 -1.77
N LEU A 83 -3.61 -4.02 -1.23
CA LEU A 83 -2.22 -4.30 -0.91
C LEU A 83 -1.97 -3.89 0.54
N ALA A 84 -1.34 -4.78 1.32
CA ALA A 84 -0.81 -4.47 2.63
C ALA A 84 0.68 -4.79 2.64
N VAL A 85 1.49 -3.83 3.06
CA VAL A 85 2.94 -3.98 3.18
C VAL A 85 3.33 -3.77 4.63
N SER A 86 3.97 -4.78 5.21
CA SER A 86 4.60 -4.72 6.52
C SER A 86 6.11 -4.77 6.38
N CYS A 87 6.79 -4.13 7.31
CA CYS A 87 8.24 -4.04 7.30
C CYS A 87 8.81 -4.60 8.60
N LEU A 88 9.65 -5.64 8.49
CA LEU A 88 10.45 -6.17 9.59
C LEU A 88 11.92 -5.79 9.38
N HIS A 89 12.76 -6.08 10.38
CA HIS A 89 14.19 -5.77 10.30
C HIS A 89 14.86 -6.45 9.08
N GLN A 90 14.50 -7.70 8.78
CA GLN A 90 15.15 -8.54 7.77
C GLN A 90 14.38 -8.67 6.45
N CYS A 91 13.10 -8.33 6.42
CA CYS A 91 12.25 -8.55 5.24
C CYS A 91 11.07 -7.57 5.19
N PHE A 92 10.48 -7.46 4.00
CA PHE A 92 9.15 -6.92 3.80
C PHE A 92 8.17 -8.08 3.63
N PHE A 93 7.01 -7.98 4.25
CA PHE A 93 5.90 -8.90 4.01
C PHE A 93 4.83 -8.17 3.20
N VAL A 94 4.53 -8.71 2.02
CA VAL A 94 3.57 -8.12 1.09
C VAL A 94 2.40 -9.07 0.93
N GLU A 95 1.21 -8.61 1.30
CA GLU A 95 -0.06 -9.30 1.09
C GLU A 95 -0.87 -8.54 0.05
N ALA A 96 -1.40 -9.26 -0.93
CA ALA A 96 -2.20 -8.65 -1.98
C ALA A 96 -3.43 -9.49 -2.33
N LYS A 97 -4.52 -8.80 -2.67
CA LYS A 97 -5.73 -9.36 -3.27
C LYS A 97 -6.07 -8.58 -4.52
N LEU A 98 -6.29 -9.29 -5.61
CA LEU A 98 -6.79 -8.74 -6.87
C LEU A 98 -8.12 -9.42 -7.19
N THR A 99 -9.16 -8.63 -7.44
CA THR A 99 -10.46 -9.11 -7.89
C THR A 99 -10.85 -8.37 -9.16
N ALA A 100 -11.28 -9.11 -10.18
CA ALA A 100 -11.74 -8.57 -11.45
C ALA A 100 -13.22 -8.91 -11.65
N TYR A 101 -13.95 -7.94 -12.18
CA TYR A 101 -15.39 -8.03 -12.38
C TYR A 101 -15.75 -7.73 -13.83
N GLU A 102 -16.79 -8.40 -14.32
CA GLU A 102 -17.53 -8.04 -15.53
C GLU A 102 -18.98 -7.76 -15.15
N ASN A 103 -19.48 -6.55 -15.41
CA ASN A 103 -20.83 -6.12 -15.04
C ASN A 103 -21.18 -6.41 -13.57
N ASP A 104 -20.26 -6.07 -12.67
CA ASP A 104 -20.30 -6.34 -11.22
C ASP A 104 -20.30 -7.82 -10.80
N ILE A 105 -20.19 -8.75 -11.74
CA ILE A 105 -20.01 -10.18 -11.47
C ILE A 105 -18.52 -10.46 -11.35
N GLU A 106 -18.10 -11.04 -10.23
CA GLU A 106 -16.71 -11.48 -10.04
C GLU A 106 -16.35 -12.53 -11.09
N ALA A 107 -15.44 -12.18 -11.98
CA ALA A 107 -14.92 -13.07 -13.03
C ALA A 107 -13.63 -13.76 -12.58
N PHE A 108 -12.86 -13.10 -11.70
CA PHE A 108 -11.59 -13.62 -11.19
C PHE A 108 -11.25 -13.03 -9.82
N SER A 109 -10.63 -13.83 -8.96
CA SER A 109 -10.11 -13.37 -7.68
C SER A 109 -8.88 -14.16 -7.28
N ARG A 110 -7.85 -13.46 -6.80
CA ARG A 110 -6.61 -14.07 -6.34
C ARG A 110 -6.07 -13.31 -5.14
N SER A 111 -5.64 -14.07 -4.13
CA SER A 111 -4.84 -13.55 -3.02
C SER A 111 -3.49 -14.25 -2.98
N TRP A 112 -2.45 -13.50 -2.63
CA TRP A 112 -1.12 -14.04 -2.39
C TRP A 112 -0.41 -13.25 -1.30
N ALA A 113 0.58 -13.90 -0.69
CA ALA A 113 1.50 -13.28 0.26
C ALA A 113 2.92 -13.66 -0.15
N THR A 114 3.84 -12.71 -0.06
CA THR A 114 5.27 -12.95 -0.31
C THR A 114 6.12 -12.27 0.75
N GLU A 115 7.17 -12.96 1.16
CA GLU A 115 8.26 -12.37 1.92
C GLU A 115 9.34 -11.93 0.93
N ILE A 116 9.78 -10.68 1.05
CA ILE A 116 10.83 -10.10 0.23
C ILE A 116 12.00 -9.81 1.18
N PRO A 117 13.14 -10.50 1.04
CA PRO A 117 14.34 -10.20 1.82
C PRO A 117 14.74 -8.72 1.67
N ARG A 118 15.48 -8.22 2.66
CA ARG A 118 16.15 -6.92 2.56
C ARG A 118 17.56 -7.11 2.02
N ASP A 119 17.63 -7.52 0.76
CA ASP A 119 18.85 -7.62 -0.01
C ASP A 119 19.29 -6.22 -0.51
N GLY A 120 19.75 -5.40 0.44
CA GLY A 120 20.61 -4.24 0.17
C GLY A 120 19.94 -2.86 0.21
N PHE A 121 20.27 -2.11 1.27
CA PHE A 121 21.16 -0.96 1.08
C PHE A 121 22.56 -1.39 1.54
#